data_AF-A0A246PYT9-F1
#
_entry.id   AF-A0A246PYT9-F1
#
_cell.length_a   1.000
_cell.length_b   1.000
_cell.length_c   1.000
_cell.angle_alpha   90.00
_cell.angle_beta   90.00
_cell.angle_gamma   90.00
#
_symmetry.space_group_name_H-M   'P 1'
#
loop_
_entity.id
_entity.type
_entity.pdbx_description
1 polymer ?
#
loop_
_entity_poly.entity_id
_entity_poly.type
_entity_poly.pdbx_seq_one_letter_code
_entity_poly.pdbx_strand_id
1 'polypeptide(L)'
;MQRDFDLVVTILGAFRDAEASTLTGQEVTKAVQELAEGDLPAAMVEHHLEILADAGLAKKLTEGTTGQDAVWRITWKGYDALEQDDEDEEEEEEEDDLDYDEE
;
A
#
# COMPACT_ATOMS: atom_id res chain seq x y z
N MET A 1 1.93 -6.80 14.01
CA MET A 1 2.99 -6.71 13.01
C MET A 1 2.53 -7.31 11.68
N GLN A 2 2.26 -8.62 11.56
CA GLN A 2 1.82 -9.18 10.26
C GLN A 2 0.43 -8.68 9.81
N ARG A 3 -0.46 -8.41 10.78
CA ARG A 3 -1.83 -7.95 10.55
C ARG A 3 -1.94 -6.49 10.07
N ASP A 4 -0.93 -5.67 10.38
CA ASP A 4 -0.88 -4.25 10.02
C ASP A 4 -0.42 -4.10 8.56
N PHE A 5 0.52 -4.93 8.14
CA PHE A 5 0.99 -4.99 6.75
C PHE A 5 -0.09 -5.52 5.80
N ASP A 6 -0.77 -6.61 6.16
CA ASP A 6 -1.88 -7.18 5.40
C ASP A 6 -3.00 -6.16 5.15
N LEU A 7 -3.30 -5.33 6.16
CA LEU A 7 -4.25 -4.23 6.05
C LEU A 7 -3.77 -3.13 5.08
N VAL A 8 -2.48 -2.80 5.07
CA VAL A 8 -1.91 -1.84 4.11
C VAL A 8 -2.04 -2.34 2.69
N VAL A 9 -1.66 -3.60 2.42
CA VAL A 9 -1.80 -4.22 1.11
C VAL A 9 -3.26 -4.25 0.67
N THR A 10 -4.17 -4.59 1.59
CA THR A 10 -5.62 -4.57 1.32
C THR A 10 -6.13 -3.17 0.98
N ILE A 11 -5.70 -2.13 1.72
CA ILE A 11 -6.07 -0.73 1.45
C ILE A 11 -5.55 -0.30 0.08
N LEU A 12 -4.29 -0.58 -0.24
CA LEU A 12 -3.71 -0.23 -1.54
C LEU A 12 -4.40 -1.00 -2.68
N GLY A 13 -4.71 -2.28 -2.47
CA GLY A 13 -5.49 -3.12 -3.38
C GLY A 13 -6.89 -2.56 -3.64
N ALA A 14 -7.56 -2.04 -2.61
CA ALA A 14 -8.85 -1.37 -2.77
C ALA A 14 -8.77 -0.13 -3.68
N PHE A 15 -7.68 0.66 -3.59
CA PHE A 15 -7.47 1.78 -4.53
C PHE A 15 -7.14 1.32 -5.95
N ARG A 16 -6.45 0.18 -6.11
CA ARG A 16 -6.12 -0.40 -7.42
C ARG A 16 -7.36 -0.93 -8.13
N ASP A 17 -8.24 -1.61 -7.41
CA ASP A 17 -9.46 -2.21 -7.95
C ASP A 17 -10.56 -1.16 -8.23
N ALA A 18 -10.52 -0.04 -7.50
CA ALA A 18 -11.49 1.02 -7.70
C ALA A 18 -11.43 1.64 -9.11
N GLU A 19 -12.60 1.77 -9.73
CA GLU A 19 -12.77 2.46 -11.02
C GLU A 19 -12.40 3.95 -10.95
N ALA A 20 -12.46 4.55 -9.75
CA ALA A 20 -12.16 5.95 -9.51
C ALA A 20 -10.73 6.14 -8.99
N SER A 21 -10.01 7.11 -9.56
CA SER A 21 -8.64 7.47 -9.11
C SER A 21 -8.57 8.13 -7.72
N THR A 22 -9.73 8.36 -7.09
CA THR A 22 -9.88 8.98 -5.78
C THR A 22 -11.03 8.32 -5.05
N LEU A 23 -10.83 7.96 -3.78
CA LEU A 23 -11.86 7.36 -2.93
C LEU A 23 -12.01 8.13 -1.63
N THR A 24 -13.23 8.19 -1.11
CA THR A 24 -13.48 8.65 0.25
C THR A 24 -13.05 7.61 1.28
N GLY A 25 -12.81 8.03 2.53
CA GLY A 25 -12.52 7.12 3.63
C GLY A 25 -13.62 6.05 3.82
N GLN A 26 -14.89 6.39 3.57
CA GLN A 26 -16.00 5.43 3.54
C GLN A 26 -15.86 4.39 2.43
N GLU A 27 -15.56 4.82 1.21
CA GLU A 27 -15.39 3.90 0.07
C GLU A 27 -14.20 2.97 0.30
N VAL A 28 -13.08 3.50 0.80
CA VAL A 28 -11.91 2.68 1.16
C VAL A 28 -12.28 1.68 2.25
N THR A 29 -12.94 2.12 3.33
CA THR A 29 -13.33 1.24 4.43
C THR A 29 -14.24 0.12 3.94
N LYS A 30 -15.20 0.43 3.08
CA LYS A 30 -16.10 -0.55 2.50
C LYS A 30 -15.35 -1.54 1.61
N ALA A 31 -14.52 -1.06 0.68
CA ALA A 31 -13.74 -1.92 -0.21
C ALA A 31 -12.80 -2.84 0.57
N VAL A 32 -12.16 -2.32 1.62
CA VAL A 32 -11.30 -3.11 2.51
C VAL A 32 -12.08 -4.18 3.27
N GLN A 33 -13.30 -3.89 3.74
CA GLN A 33 -14.16 -4.89 4.38
C GLN A 33 -14.60 -5.99 3.39
N GLU A 34 -14.85 -5.62 2.13
CA GLU A 34 -15.19 -6.57 1.06
C GLU A 34 -14.00 -7.47 0.71
N LEU A 35 -12.78 -6.92 0.69
CA LEU A 35 -11.55 -7.66 0.39
C LEU A 35 -11.04 -8.53 1.56
N ALA A 36 -11.13 -8.04 2.79
CA ALA A 36 -10.64 -8.73 3.98
C ALA A 36 -11.64 -9.76 4.56
N GLU A 37 -12.81 -9.92 3.92
CA GLU A 37 -13.91 -10.78 4.38
C GLU A 37 -14.21 -10.62 5.89
N GLY A 38 -14.19 -9.39 6.39
CA GLY A 38 -14.20 -9.11 7.82
C GLY A 38 -14.72 -7.73 8.21
N ASP A 39 -15.18 -7.62 9.46
CA ASP A 39 -15.64 -6.34 10.04
C ASP A 39 -14.41 -5.58 10.57
N LEU A 40 -13.87 -4.69 9.73
CA LEU A 40 -12.77 -3.81 10.10
C LEU A 40 -13.31 -2.46 10.58
N PRO A 41 -12.85 -1.96 11.74
CA PRO A 41 -13.31 -0.69 12.25
C PRO A 41 -12.78 0.45 11.38
N ALA A 42 -13.67 1.37 11.00
CA ALA A 42 -13.38 2.58 10.23
C ALA A 42 -12.16 3.35 10.75
N ALA A 43 -12.07 3.54 12.07
CA ALA A 43 -10.95 4.24 12.71
C ALA A 43 -9.58 3.57 12.47
N MET A 44 -9.54 2.25 12.28
CA MET A 44 -8.31 1.52 11.98
C MET A 44 -7.88 1.75 10.53
N VAL A 45 -8.82 1.73 9.58
CA VAL A 45 -8.55 2.06 8.17
C VAL A 45 -8.08 3.51 8.04
N GLU A 46 -8.74 4.44 8.74
CA GLU A 46 -8.35 5.86 8.79
C GLU A 46 -6.94 6.06 9.34
N HIS A 47 -6.60 5.36 10.42
CA HIS A 47 -5.25 5.41 10.99
C HIS A 47 -4.19 4.95 9.98
N HIS A 48 -4.45 3.86 9.26
CA HIS A 48 -3.52 3.35 8.25
C HIS A 48 -3.44 4.24 7.02
N LEU A 49 -4.53 4.90 6.62
CA LEU A 49 -4.50 5.90 5.54
C LEU A 49 -3.58 7.07 5.86
N GLU A 50 -3.58 7.55 7.11
CA GLU A 50 -2.66 8.61 7.54
C GLU A 50 -1.20 8.10 7.55
N ILE A 51 -0.95 6.85 7.96
CA ILE A 51 0.39 6.22 7.86
C ILE A 51 0.84 6.13 6.39
N LEU A 52 -0.05 5.68 5.49
CA LEU A 52 0.24 5.60 4.05
C LEU A 52 0.54 6.98 3.46
N ALA A 53 -0.12 8.04 3.95
CA ALA A 53 0.21 9.40 3.54
C ALA A 53 1.57 9.87 4.07
N ASP A 54 1.92 9.55 5.31
CA ASP A 54 3.23 9.88 5.88
C ASP A 54 4.37 9.18 5.11
N ALA A 55 4.16 7.92 4.71
CA ALA A 55 5.08 7.16 3.87
C ALA A 55 5.14 7.63 2.40
N GLY A 56 4.23 8.54 2.01
CA GLY A 56 4.09 9.04 0.64
C GLY A 56 3.48 8.04 -0.34
N LEU A 57 2.79 7.01 0.16
CA LEU A 57 2.11 5.99 -0.64
C LEU A 57 0.69 6.43 -1.02
N ALA A 58 -0.01 7.12 -0.13
CA ALA A 58 -1.29 7.76 -0.38
C ALA A 58 -1.20 9.28 -0.22
N LYS A 59 -2.20 10.00 -0.72
CA LYS A 59 -2.32 11.44 -0.53
C LYS A 59 -3.77 11.81 -0.25
N LYS A 60 -3.95 12.56 0.83
CA LYS A 60 -5.22 13.19 1.17
C LYS A 60 -5.43 14.42 0.28
N LEU A 61 -6.57 14.47 -0.39
CA LEU A 61 -6.95 15.56 -1.30
C LEU A 61 -7.85 16.61 -0.64
N THR A 62 -8.44 16.28 0.50
CA THR A 62 -9.32 17.18 1.25
C THR A 62 -8.55 17.85 2.39
N GLU A 63 -8.37 19.16 2.29
CA GLU A 63 -7.81 19.97 3.36
C GLU A 63 -8.89 20.28 4.40
N GLY A 64 -8.67 19.87 5.66
CA GLY A 64 -9.59 20.15 6.78
C GLY A 64 -10.72 19.12 6.99
N THR A 65 -10.93 18.20 6.05
CA THR A 65 -11.83 17.07 6.25
C THR A 65 -11.05 15.91 6.87
N THR A 66 -11.56 15.32 7.94
CA THR A 66 -10.92 14.19 8.62
C THR A 66 -11.81 12.97 8.60
N GLY A 67 -11.17 11.81 8.57
CA GLY A 67 -11.82 10.53 8.68
C GLY A 67 -12.57 10.09 7.43
N GLN A 68 -13.77 9.56 7.62
CA GLN A 68 -14.54 8.87 6.58
C GLN A 68 -14.95 9.75 5.39
N ASP A 69 -15.12 11.07 5.60
CA ASP A 69 -15.40 12.04 4.52
C ASP A 69 -14.14 12.51 3.77
N ALA A 70 -12.94 12.17 4.26
CA ALA A 70 -11.72 12.59 3.59
C ALA A 70 -11.55 11.85 2.26
N VAL A 71 -11.24 12.59 1.20
CA VAL A 71 -10.89 12.02 -0.10
C VAL A 71 -9.39 11.73 -0.15
N TRP A 72 -9.07 10.53 -0.58
CA TRP A 72 -7.74 9.95 -0.69
C TRP A 72 -7.45 9.51 -2.12
N ARG A 73 -6.17 9.53 -2.47
CA ARG A 73 -5.65 9.04 -3.74
C ARG A 73 -4.34 8.31 -3.51
N ILE A 74 -4.18 7.15 -4.12
CA ILE A 74 -2.90 6.45 -4.15
C ILE A 74 -1.91 7.18 -5.07
N THR A 75 -0.65 7.24 -4.64
CA THR A 75 0.45 7.80 -5.44
C THR A 75 1.08 6.72 -6.31
N TRP A 76 1.91 7.11 -7.27
CA TRP A 76 2.73 6.16 -8.04
C TRP A 76 3.58 5.25 -7.15
N LYS A 77 4.08 5.76 -6.02
CA LYS A 77 4.85 4.97 -5.05
C LYS A 77 3.98 3.93 -4.33
N GLY A 78 2.70 4.24 -4.09
CA GLY A 78 1.75 3.29 -3.52
C GLY A 78 1.41 2.15 -4.47
N TYR A 79 1.36 2.43 -5.78
CA TYR A 79 1.23 1.41 -6.81
C TYR A 79 2.49 0.53 -6.89
N ASP A 80 3.67 1.15 -6.93
CA ASP A 80 4.96 0.44 -6.99
C ASP A 80 5.19 -0.46 -5.76
N ALA A 81 4.77 -0.01 -4.57
CA ALA A 81 4.86 -0.80 -3.34
C ALA A 81 3.95 -2.04 -3.33
N LEU A 82 2.93 -2.11 -4.20
CA LEU A 82 2.14 -3.33 -4.40
C LEU A 82 2.81 -4.30 -5.39
N GLU A 83 3.67 -3.81 -6.28
CA GLU A 83 4.35 -4.61 -7.31
C GLU A 83 5.65 -5.23 -6.76
N GLN A 84 6.33 -4.58 -5.80
CA GLN A 84 7.53 -5.11 -5.15
C GLN A 84 7.32 -6.40 -4.34
N ASP A 85 6.08 -6.78 -3.99
CA ASP A 85 5.81 -8.06 -3.31
C ASP A 85 5.97 -9.28 -4.26
N ASP A 86 6.02 -9.05 -5.58
CA ASP A 86 6.24 -10.09 -6.62
C ASP A 86 7.70 -10.12 -7.14
N GLU A 87 8.56 -9.14 -6.80
CA GLU A 87 9.91 -8.97 -7.40
C GLU A 87 11.10 -9.12 -6.41
N ASP A 88 10.90 -9.66 -5.20
CA ASP A 88 11.99 -9.96 -4.25
C ASP A 88 12.58 -11.38 -4.46
N GLU A 89 12.77 -11.81 -5.72
CA GLU A 89 13.33 -13.14 -6.05
C GLU A 89 14.49 -13.16 -7.07
N GLU A 90 15.11 -12.04 -7.46
CA GLU A 90 16.22 -12.03 -8.45
C GLU A 90 17.29 -10.98 -8.07
N GLU A 91 18.59 -11.23 -7.94
CA GLU A 91 19.50 -12.38 -8.09
C GLU A 91 20.71 -12.07 -7.17
N GLU A 92 21.20 -13.04 -6.37
CA GLU A 92 22.54 -12.92 -5.78
C GLU A 92 23.54 -12.97 -6.95
N GLU A 93 24.19 -11.84 -7.27
CA GLU A 93 25.36 -11.81 -8.16
C GLU A 93 26.43 -12.74 -7.54
N GLU A 94 26.51 -13.99 -8.01
CA GLU A 94 27.63 -14.89 -7.70
C GLU A 94 28.93 -14.17 -8.10
N GLU A 95 29.73 -13.82 -7.09
CA GLU A 95 31.07 -13.27 -7.25
C GLU A 95 31.87 -14.18 -8.19
N ASP A 96 32.18 -13.65 -9.37
CA ASP A 96 33.11 -14.21 -10.36
C ASP A 96 34.51 -14.28 -9.73
N ASP A 97 34.78 -15.36 -9.00
CA ASP A 97 36.11 -15.73 -8.48
C ASP A 97 36.99 -16.18 -9.66
N LEU A 98 37.39 -15.20 -10.49
CA LEU A 98 38.47 -15.37 -11.45
C LEU A 98 39.79 -15.42 -10.69
N ASP A 99 40.14 -16.62 -10.24
CA ASP A 99 41.48 -17.00 -9.83
C ASP A 99 42.45 -16.77 -11.01
N TYR A 100 43.03 -15.58 -11.06
CA TYR A 100 44.19 -15.28 -11.88
C TYR A 100 45.40 -16.00 -11.25
N ASP A 101 45.59 -17.26 -11.60
CA ASP A 101 46.84 -17.97 -11.33
C ASP A 101 47.93 -17.43 -12.28
N GLU A 102 48.80 -16.59 -11.72
CA GLU A 102 50.02 -16.08 -12.34
C GLU A 102 51.16 -17.07 -12.07
N GLU A 103 51.48 -17.97 -13.02
CA GLU A 103 52.84 -18.56 -13.22
C GLU A 103 53.14 -18.93 -14.69
#